data_AF-A0A932G3U9-F1
#
_entry.id   AF-A0A932G3U9-F1
#
_cell.length_a   1.000
_cell.length_b   1.000
_cell.length_c   1.000
_cell.angle_alpha   90.00
_cell.angle_beta   90.00
_cell.angle_gamma   90.00
#
_symmetry.space_group_name_H-M   'P 1'
#
loop_
_entity.id
_entity.type
_entity.pdbx_description
1 polymer ?
#
loop_
_entity_poly.entity_id
_entity_poly.type
_entity_poly.pdbx_seq_one_letter_code
_entity_poly.pdbx_strand_id
1 'polypeptide(L)'
;MLSEKKVVEMPVSERGPTLPRTSISWVLLVLGALAALGFGAFAFVQQTLHGFIVTGLRNPGYGSAAWGWYIAFDVFFVGVSFAGITIAAVCRLFDVAVLKPITRMAELLTITALLAGAGVVVSDLGRPLEGLLRLPRFANPSSPFYGTFTLVVAGYMFSSLVYFFLAGRADAAAVAKNPDQPGRLFYLIWASGYRDLPAHRVRHHRVSFWLALTILPLLVTAHSTLGFIFGLQSGRPGWYSALQAPGFVILAGVSGTGLLILCALGFRRLFKLHRDLPDATFHWLGNFLWILSLVYLYFMIVDELTATYSGPLADREIAHEIVGGAFAPFFWTCAGSLFLTFLIPFLLYVRGKRSVGWVAVAGVTANIAAVLKRFLIVVPSQTHGTMIPIEPPQMYTPTWIEFGVVGGLFGLMALSQLLFGRFFPLVPSPHPHDHDFRGPREVRRPVATLFAAACAIALVVVGLTDSFRLWSHGEVDPRIPFSPVIFASGVMLLFISAIVYEVFPDRRPTEREMWREHKMALMASHPRLDAGDHVDGEIHVPGRADVQQVVRLARSADDASKKDDARRTVEILDELAHLASRLSGSRR
;
A
#
# COMPACT_ATOMS: atom_id res chain seq x y z
N MET A 1 -21.54 -0.56 32.46
CA MET A 1 -21.53 -1.83 31.72
C MET A 1 -20.41 -1.81 30.68
N LEU A 2 -19.17 -2.02 31.12
CA LEU A 2 -18.02 -2.28 30.23
C LEU A 2 -17.68 -3.75 30.41
N SER A 3 -18.47 -4.60 29.77
CA SER A 3 -18.22 -6.04 29.73
C SER A 3 -17.06 -6.30 28.77
N GLU A 4 -16.05 -6.96 29.30
CA GLU A 4 -14.94 -7.64 28.62
C GLU A 4 -15.19 -7.88 27.13
N LYS A 5 -14.51 -7.10 26.29
CA LYS A 5 -14.32 -7.47 24.89
C LYS A 5 -13.46 -8.73 24.90
N LYS A 6 -14.11 -9.89 24.78
CA LYS A 6 -13.49 -11.12 24.25
C LYS A 6 -12.69 -10.70 23.02
N VAL A 7 -11.37 -10.67 23.15
CA VAL A 7 -10.47 -10.70 22.00
C VAL A 7 -10.91 -11.94 21.24
N VAL A 8 -11.52 -11.74 20.07
CA VAL A 8 -11.86 -12.85 19.19
C VAL A 8 -10.52 -13.42 18.77
N GLU A 9 -10.06 -14.45 19.48
CA GLU A 9 -8.94 -15.28 19.07
C GLU A 9 -9.33 -15.89 17.73
N MET A 10 -8.88 -15.24 16.66
CA MET A 10 -8.95 -15.83 15.35
C MET A 10 -8.00 -17.01 15.35
N PRO A 11 -8.41 -18.19 14.85
CA PRO A 11 -7.50 -19.31 14.71
C PRO A 11 -6.35 -18.87 13.83
N VAL A 12 -5.16 -18.76 14.44
CA VAL A 12 -3.91 -18.50 13.74
C VAL A 12 -3.77 -19.62 12.72
N SER A 13 -3.82 -19.28 11.44
CA SER A 13 -3.56 -20.24 10.38
C SER A 13 -2.14 -20.78 10.56
N GLU A 14 -2.01 -22.01 11.05
CA GLU A 14 -0.72 -22.73 11.17
C GLU A 14 -0.07 -23.00 9.80
N ARG A 15 -0.78 -22.71 8.70
CA ARG A 15 -0.23 -22.83 7.35
C ARG A 15 0.63 -21.61 7.06
N GLY A 16 1.91 -21.86 6.77
CA GLY A 16 2.80 -20.84 6.23
C GLY A 16 2.24 -20.18 4.96
N PRO A 17 2.85 -19.08 4.47
CA PRO A 17 2.34 -18.32 3.33
C PRO A 17 2.12 -19.22 2.11
N THR A 18 0.86 -19.47 1.75
CA THR A 18 0.53 -20.35 0.62
C THR A 18 0.43 -19.54 -0.67
N LEU A 19 1.28 -19.87 -1.64
CA LEU A 19 1.10 -19.39 -3.01
C LEU A 19 -0.12 -20.10 -3.62
N PRO A 20 -1.08 -19.37 -4.20
CA PRO A 20 -2.25 -19.98 -4.80
C PRO A 20 -1.91 -20.86 -6.00
N ARG A 21 -2.66 -21.97 -6.16
CA ARG A 21 -2.54 -22.87 -7.33
C ARG A 21 -3.28 -22.30 -8.54
N THR A 22 -2.78 -22.60 -9.73
CA THR A 22 -3.41 -22.21 -10.99
C THR A 22 -4.71 -22.99 -11.19
N SER A 23 -5.81 -22.26 -11.43
CA SER A 23 -7.12 -22.83 -11.78
C SER A 23 -7.50 -22.40 -13.20
N ILE A 24 -8.44 -23.12 -13.83
CA ILE A 24 -8.96 -22.75 -15.16
C ILE A 24 -9.56 -21.33 -15.11
N SER A 25 -10.30 -21.00 -14.05
CA SER A 25 -10.84 -19.66 -13.84
C SER A 25 -9.75 -18.58 -13.77
N TRP A 26 -8.62 -18.86 -13.12
CA TRP A 26 -7.48 -17.93 -13.09
C TRP A 26 -6.90 -17.72 -14.49
N VAL A 27 -6.72 -18.79 -15.27
CA VAL A 27 -6.21 -18.69 -16.65
C VAL A 27 -7.15 -17.87 -17.54
N LEU A 28 -8.46 -18.12 -17.46
CA LEU A 28 -9.46 -17.35 -18.21
C LEU A 28 -9.45 -15.86 -17.83
N LEU A 29 -9.30 -15.54 -16.54
CA LEU A 29 -9.19 -14.15 -16.08
C LEU A 29 -7.91 -13.48 -16.58
N VAL A 30 -6.78 -14.19 -16.60
CA VAL A 30 -5.52 -13.67 -17.15
C VAL A 30 -5.64 -13.42 -18.65
N LEU A 31 -6.24 -14.35 -19.41
CA LEU A 31 -6.48 -14.17 -20.84
C LEU A 31 -7.43 -12.99 -21.11
N GLY A 32 -8.49 -12.84 -20.32
CA GLY A 32 -9.40 -11.69 -20.41
C GLY A 32 -8.70 -10.37 -20.10
N ALA A 33 -7.86 -10.33 -19.06
CA ALA A 33 -7.08 -9.15 -18.71
C ALA A 33 -6.03 -8.79 -19.78
N LEU A 34 -5.39 -9.79 -20.39
CA LEU A 34 -4.48 -9.62 -21.53
C LEU A 34 -5.22 -9.12 -22.78
N ALA A 35 -6.42 -9.64 -23.06
CA ALA A 35 -7.24 -9.17 -24.18
C ALA A 35 -7.66 -7.70 -23.99
N ALA A 36 -8.09 -7.33 -22.79
CA ALA A 36 -8.39 -5.94 -22.45
C ALA A 36 -7.17 -5.02 -22.61
N LEU A 37 -6.02 -5.44 -22.07
CA LEU A 37 -4.75 -4.71 -22.22
C LEU A 37 -4.34 -4.57 -23.69
N GLY A 38 -4.46 -5.63 -24.49
CA GLY A 38 -4.18 -5.61 -25.93
C GLY A 38 -5.12 -4.66 -26.68
N PHE A 39 -6.40 -4.65 -26.34
CA PHE A 39 -7.36 -3.72 -26.91
C PHE A 39 -7.05 -2.25 -26.57
N GLY A 40 -6.68 -1.96 -25.31
CA GLY A 40 -6.27 -0.61 -24.92
C GLY A 40 -4.95 -0.17 -25.53
N ALA A 41 -3.98 -1.09 -25.67
CA ALA A 41 -2.74 -0.81 -26.40
C ALA A 41 -3.03 -0.49 -27.88
N PHE A 42 -3.95 -1.22 -28.51
CA PHE A 42 -4.40 -0.92 -29.87
C PHE A 42 -5.05 0.46 -29.96
N ALA A 43 -5.96 0.81 -29.05
CA ALA A 43 -6.58 2.14 -29.01
C ALA A 43 -5.55 3.26 -28.81
N PHE A 44 -4.56 3.06 -27.93
CA PHE A 44 -3.47 4.02 -27.70
C PHE A 44 -2.58 4.19 -28.93
N VAL A 45 -2.28 3.10 -29.67
CA VAL A 45 -1.55 3.17 -30.94
C VAL A 45 -2.34 3.97 -31.97
N GLN A 46 -3.65 3.73 -32.10
CA GLN A 46 -4.50 4.50 -33.01
C GLN A 46 -4.48 6.00 -32.69
N GLN A 47 -4.55 6.36 -31.40
CA GLN A 47 -4.42 7.75 -30.94
C GLN A 47 -3.05 8.34 -31.25
N THR A 48 -1.97 7.58 -31.07
CA THR A 48 -0.61 8.06 -31.33
C THR A 48 -0.37 8.31 -32.82
N LEU A 49 -0.93 7.46 -33.69
CA LEU A 49 -0.78 7.56 -35.14
C LEU A 49 -1.61 8.70 -35.74
N HIS A 50 -2.85 8.88 -35.29
CA HIS A 50 -3.79 9.85 -35.88
C HIS A 50 -3.91 11.15 -35.06
N GLY A 51 -3.28 11.22 -33.90
CA GLY A 51 -3.39 12.33 -32.95
C GLY A 51 -4.72 12.32 -32.18
N PHE A 52 -4.93 13.35 -31.36
CA PHE A 52 -6.11 13.45 -30.48
C PHE A 52 -7.44 13.66 -31.21
N ILE A 53 -7.43 13.85 -32.53
CA ILE A 53 -8.65 14.02 -33.34
C ILE A 53 -9.57 12.80 -33.27
N VAL A 54 -9.02 11.60 -33.00
CA VAL A 54 -9.80 10.35 -32.83
C VAL A 54 -10.48 10.24 -31.46
N THR A 55 -10.20 11.17 -30.55
CA THR A 55 -10.85 11.28 -29.23
C THR A 55 -11.97 12.33 -29.25
N GLY A 56 -12.77 12.37 -28.19
CA GLY A 56 -13.75 13.42 -27.95
C GLY A 56 -13.15 14.73 -27.43
N LEU A 57 -11.84 14.74 -27.12
CA LEU A 57 -11.14 15.88 -26.52
C LEU A 57 -10.90 16.98 -27.56
N ARG A 58 -11.03 18.25 -27.14
CA ARG A 58 -10.73 19.42 -27.97
C ARG A 58 -9.95 20.46 -27.19
N ASN A 59 -9.27 21.34 -27.91
CA ASN A 59 -8.58 22.45 -27.29
C ASN A 59 -9.56 23.33 -26.48
N PRO A 60 -9.12 23.92 -25.35
CA PRO A 60 -9.92 24.91 -24.64
C PRO A 60 -10.36 26.01 -25.61
N GLY A 61 -11.63 26.40 -25.59
CA GLY A 61 -12.14 27.42 -26.52
C GLY A 61 -12.71 26.88 -27.84
N TYR A 62 -12.71 25.56 -28.09
CA TYR A 62 -13.23 24.94 -29.32
C TYR A 62 -14.48 24.07 -29.11
N GLY A 63 -15.23 24.32 -28.03
CA GLY A 63 -16.57 23.77 -27.82
C GLY A 63 -16.62 22.39 -27.18
N SER A 64 -15.50 21.85 -26.67
CA SER A 64 -15.49 20.60 -25.90
C SER A 64 -14.42 20.67 -24.81
N ALA A 65 -14.29 19.61 -24.00
CA ALA A 65 -13.35 19.54 -22.91
C ALA A 65 -11.95 19.16 -23.38
N ALA A 66 -10.93 19.86 -22.86
CA ALA A 66 -9.53 19.48 -23.05
C ALA A 66 -9.17 18.25 -22.22
N TRP A 67 -9.80 18.12 -21.06
CA TRP A 67 -9.75 16.91 -20.23
C TRP A 67 -11.12 16.28 -20.13
N GLY A 68 -11.19 14.99 -20.45
CA GLY A 68 -12.41 14.21 -20.41
C GLY A 68 -12.28 13.02 -19.48
N TRP A 69 -12.65 11.84 -19.98
CA TRP A 69 -12.58 10.60 -19.22
C TRP A 69 -11.16 10.21 -18.82
N TYR A 70 -10.12 10.58 -19.58
CA TYR A 70 -8.74 10.36 -19.16
C TYR A 70 -8.48 10.97 -17.79
N ILE A 71 -8.52 12.29 -17.63
CA ILE A 71 -8.25 12.89 -16.32
C ILE A 71 -9.26 12.46 -15.24
N ALA A 72 -10.53 12.20 -15.60
CA ALA A 72 -11.48 11.63 -14.64
C ALA A 72 -11.01 10.27 -14.08
N PHE A 73 -10.49 9.39 -14.94
CA PHE A 73 -9.96 8.09 -14.55
C PHE A 73 -8.57 8.15 -13.92
N ASP A 74 -7.71 9.11 -14.29
CA ASP A 74 -6.45 9.36 -13.58
C ASP A 74 -6.74 9.67 -12.11
N VAL A 75 -7.62 10.65 -11.86
CA VAL A 75 -8.01 11.03 -10.51
C VAL A 75 -8.69 9.86 -9.77
N PHE A 76 -9.45 9.02 -10.47
CA PHE A 76 -10.02 7.81 -9.90
C PHE A 76 -8.96 6.79 -9.50
N PHE A 77 -7.99 6.46 -10.37
CA PHE A 77 -6.94 5.47 -10.09
C PHE A 77 -5.99 5.94 -9.00
N VAL A 78 -5.55 7.20 -9.04
CA VAL A 78 -4.78 7.80 -7.95
C VAL A 78 -5.60 7.77 -6.67
N GLY A 79 -6.89 8.13 -6.71
CA GLY A 79 -7.79 8.04 -5.56
C GLY A 79 -7.94 6.62 -4.99
N VAL A 80 -8.13 5.62 -5.83
CA VAL A 80 -8.22 4.20 -5.44
C VAL A 80 -6.98 3.77 -4.64
N SER A 81 -5.82 4.25 -5.06
CA SER A 81 -4.57 3.88 -4.42
C SER A 81 -4.51 4.29 -2.94
N PHE A 82 -5.22 5.36 -2.55
CA PHE A 82 -5.28 5.91 -1.19
C PHE A 82 -5.70 4.90 -0.14
N ALA A 83 -6.81 4.21 -0.39
CA ALA A 83 -7.41 3.36 0.62
C ALA A 83 -6.53 2.15 0.94
N GLY A 84 -5.81 1.63 -0.06
CA GLY A 84 -4.96 0.47 0.10
C GLY A 84 -3.91 0.67 1.19
N ILE A 85 -3.10 1.72 1.04
CA ILE A 85 -2.08 2.09 2.01
C ILE A 85 -2.67 2.64 3.32
N THR A 86 -3.82 3.32 3.28
CA THR A 86 -4.48 3.84 4.49
C THR A 86 -4.93 2.70 5.40
N ILE A 87 -5.56 1.67 4.84
CA ILE A 87 -6.00 0.49 5.58
C ILE A 87 -4.80 -0.28 6.12
N ALA A 88 -3.75 -0.41 5.32
CA ALA A 88 -2.48 -1.02 5.73
C ALA A 88 -1.81 -0.24 6.88
N ALA A 89 -1.85 1.10 6.85
CA ALA A 89 -1.29 1.95 7.88
C ALA A 89 -2.14 1.93 9.16
N VAL A 90 -3.46 2.08 9.07
CA VAL A 90 -4.40 1.98 10.20
C VAL A 90 -4.26 0.63 10.90
N CYS A 91 -4.18 -0.46 10.14
CA CYS A 91 -3.97 -1.79 10.70
C CYS A 91 -2.69 -1.87 11.55
N ARG A 92 -1.59 -1.25 11.12
CA ARG A 92 -0.29 -1.34 11.81
C ARG A 92 -0.13 -0.31 12.93
N LEU A 93 -0.73 0.86 12.80
CA LEU A 93 -0.67 1.92 13.82
C LEU A 93 -1.60 1.63 15.01
N PHE A 94 -2.78 1.05 14.74
CA PHE A 94 -3.79 0.75 15.77
C PHE A 94 -3.91 -0.75 16.10
N ASP A 95 -3.01 -1.59 15.56
CA ASP A 95 -2.98 -3.06 15.69
C ASP A 95 -4.35 -3.73 15.49
N VAL A 96 -5.07 -3.34 14.42
CA VAL A 96 -6.40 -3.87 14.11
C VAL A 96 -6.28 -5.26 13.49
N ALA A 97 -6.31 -6.31 14.33
CA ALA A 97 -6.11 -7.70 13.93
C ALA A 97 -7.01 -8.15 12.75
N VAL A 98 -8.27 -7.67 12.72
CA VAL A 98 -9.25 -7.99 11.67
C VAL A 98 -8.81 -7.57 10.26
N LEU A 99 -7.92 -6.57 10.14
CA LEU A 99 -7.45 -6.05 8.85
C LEU A 99 -6.12 -6.67 8.42
N LYS A 100 -5.38 -7.35 9.31
CA LYS A 100 -4.09 -7.96 8.98
C LYS A 100 -4.13 -8.78 7.68
N PRO A 101 -5.14 -9.63 7.44
CA PRO A 101 -5.18 -10.47 6.24
C PRO A 101 -5.33 -9.71 4.91
N ILE A 102 -5.86 -8.47 4.92
CA ILE A 102 -6.11 -7.70 3.71
C ILE A 102 -4.97 -6.73 3.37
N THR A 103 -4.06 -6.46 4.31
CA THR A 103 -3.01 -5.43 4.16
C THR A 103 -2.16 -5.60 2.90
N ARG A 104 -1.79 -6.84 2.53
CA ARG A 104 -1.02 -7.09 1.30
C ARG A 104 -1.83 -6.85 0.03
N MET A 105 -3.09 -7.25 0.02
CA MET A 105 -4.00 -6.98 -1.11
C MET A 105 -4.20 -5.47 -1.28
N ALA A 106 -4.26 -4.75 -0.16
CA ALA A 106 -4.37 -3.31 -0.10
C ALA A 106 -3.12 -2.62 -0.68
N GLU A 107 -1.92 -3.05 -0.27
CA GLU A 107 -0.63 -2.58 -0.84
C GLU A 107 -0.55 -2.84 -2.35
N LEU A 108 -0.97 -4.02 -2.80
CA LEU A 108 -0.97 -4.39 -4.22
C LEU A 108 -1.96 -3.53 -5.03
N LEU A 109 -3.15 -3.27 -4.48
CA LEU A 109 -4.11 -2.37 -5.10
C LEU A 109 -3.53 -0.97 -5.25
N THR A 110 -2.84 -0.45 -4.24
CA THR A 110 -2.16 0.85 -4.31
C THR A 110 -1.16 0.91 -5.46
N ILE A 111 -0.23 -0.05 -5.55
CA ILE A 111 0.81 -0.04 -6.59
C ILE A 111 0.19 -0.15 -7.99
N THR A 112 -0.74 -1.09 -8.17
CA THR A 112 -1.36 -1.34 -9.48
C THR A 112 -2.26 -0.20 -9.94
N ALA A 113 -2.98 0.45 -9.02
CA ALA A 113 -3.77 1.64 -9.33
C ALA A 113 -2.89 2.86 -9.68
N LEU A 114 -1.77 3.07 -8.98
CA LEU A 114 -0.84 4.15 -9.33
C LEU A 114 -0.20 3.94 -10.72
N LEU A 115 0.08 2.69 -11.11
CA LEU A 115 0.57 2.37 -12.46
C LEU A 115 -0.50 2.66 -13.52
N ALA A 116 -1.77 2.33 -13.23
CA ALA A 116 -2.88 2.66 -14.12
C ALA A 116 -3.06 4.18 -14.26
N GLY A 117 -3.02 4.94 -13.16
CA GLY A 117 -3.06 6.42 -13.18
C GLY A 117 -1.93 7.02 -14.01
N ALA A 118 -0.69 6.57 -13.79
CA ALA A 118 0.44 6.98 -14.62
C ALA A 118 0.23 6.64 -16.11
N GLY A 119 -0.35 5.48 -16.41
CA GLY A 119 -0.73 5.08 -17.76
C GLY A 119 -1.74 6.04 -18.40
N VAL A 120 -2.75 6.47 -17.64
CA VAL A 120 -3.74 7.46 -18.11
C VAL A 120 -3.05 8.78 -18.45
N VAL A 121 -2.18 9.30 -17.57
CA VAL A 121 -1.44 10.55 -17.82
C VAL A 121 -0.58 10.45 -19.07
N VAL A 122 0.12 9.32 -19.26
CA VAL A 122 0.90 9.07 -20.47
C VAL A 122 0.00 9.06 -21.71
N SER A 123 -1.20 8.51 -21.62
CA SER A 123 -2.16 8.51 -22.71
C SER A 123 -2.80 9.88 -23.00
N ASP A 124 -2.90 10.75 -22.01
CA ASP A 124 -3.41 12.12 -22.18
C ASP A 124 -2.36 13.09 -22.77
N LEU A 125 -1.07 12.74 -22.69
CA LEU A 125 -0.01 13.55 -23.26
C LEU A 125 0.05 13.46 -24.80
N GLY A 126 0.07 14.61 -25.46
CA GLY A 126 0.30 14.73 -26.91
C GLY A 126 1.62 14.13 -27.39
N ARG A 127 2.70 14.29 -26.60
CA ARG A 127 4.05 13.81 -26.90
C ARG A 127 4.67 13.20 -25.64
N PRO A 128 4.23 11.98 -25.24
CA PRO A 128 4.53 11.44 -23.91
C PRO A 128 6.04 11.26 -23.68
N LEU A 129 6.76 10.74 -24.67
CA LEU A 129 8.19 10.50 -24.57
C LEU A 129 8.99 11.80 -24.37
N GLU A 130 8.68 12.84 -25.16
CA GLU A 130 9.33 14.14 -25.02
C GLU A 130 9.01 14.80 -23.67
N GLY A 131 7.75 14.70 -23.21
CA GLY A 131 7.31 15.19 -21.92
C GLY A 131 8.12 14.59 -20.77
N LEU A 132 8.23 13.25 -20.74
CA LEU A 132 8.98 12.53 -19.69
C LEU A 132 10.48 12.87 -19.70
N LEU A 133 11.09 13.02 -20.87
CA LEU A 133 12.51 13.35 -20.98
C LEU A 133 12.83 14.81 -20.61
N ARG A 134 11.89 15.73 -20.82
CA ARG A 134 12.08 17.16 -20.57
C ARG A 134 11.68 17.58 -19.16
N LEU A 135 10.75 16.86 -18.53
CA LEU A 135 10.22 17.17 -17.20
C LEU A 135 11.33 17.36 -16.14
N PRO A 136 12.38 16.52 -16.04
CA PRO A 136 13.46 16.71 -15.08
C PRO A 136 14.16 18.08 -15.19
N ARG A 137 14.21 18.66 -16.39
CA ARG A 137 14.95 19.90 -16.67
C ARG A 137 14.07 21.15 -16.60
N PHE A 138 12.82 21.06 -17.03
CA PHE A 138 11.96 22.23 -17.30
C PHE A 138 10.68 22.28 -16.45
N ALA A 139 10.49 21.36 -15.49
CA ALA A 139 9.28 21.37 -14.68
C ALA A 139 9.19 22.66 -13.85
N ASN A 140 8.05 23.36 -13.95
CA ASN A 140 7.77 24.56 -13.16
C ASN A 140 7.15 24.18 -11.81
N PRO A 141 7.82 24.43 -10.68
CA PRO A 141 7.32 23.97 -9.39
C PRO A 141 6.14 24.76 -8.83
N SER A 142 5.84 25.94 -9.38
CA SER A 142 4.62 26.67 -9.04
C SER A 142 3.36 26.02 -9.62
N SER A 143 3.51 25.06 -10.53
CA SER A 143 2.40 24.31 -11.10
C SER A 143 1.88 23.25 -10.11
N PRO A 144 0.56 23.18 -9.83
CA PRO A 144 -0.02 22.08 -9.05
C PRO A 144 0.28 20.69 -9.62
N PHE A 145 0.51 20.59 -10.93
CA PHE A 145 0.93 19.35 -11.60
C PHE A 145 2.32 18.89 -11.18
N TYR A 146 3.23 19.82 -10.89
CA TYR A 146 4.56 19.46 -10.40
C TYR A 146 4.47 18.77 -9.04
N GLY A 147 3.71 19.34 -8.11
CA GLY A 147 3.48 18.75 -6.79
C GLY A 147 2.82 17.37 -6.92
N THR A 148 1.81 17.25 -7.77
CA THR A 148 1.13 15.98 -8.03
C THR A 148 2.08 14.94 -8.63
N PHE A 149 2.79 15.24 -9.71
CA PHE A 149 3.70 14.28 -10.34
C PHE A 149 4.86 13.87 -9.42
N THR A 150 5.53 14.83 -8.78
CA THR A 150 6.67 14.53 -7.91
C THR A 150 6.26 13.82 -6.62
N LEU A 151 5.19 14.25 -5.94
CA LEU A 151 4.74 13.59 -4.71
C LEU A 151 4.06 12.25 -4.99
N VAL A 152 3.28 12.12 -6.07
CA VAL A 152 2.63 10.84 -6.40
C VAL A 152 3.63 9.82 -6.96
N VAL A 153 4.54 10.21 -7.85
CA VAL A 153 5.51 9.26 -8.43
C VAL A 153 6.70 9.03 -7.49
N ALA A 154 7.37 10.09 -7.02
CA ALA A 154 8.59 9.94 -6.22
C ALA A 154 8.30 9.72 -4.73
N GLY A 155 7.25 10.36 -4.20
CA GLY A 155 6.82 10.12 -2.83
C GLY A 155 6.05 8.81 -2.74
N TYR A 156 4.90 8.75 -3.41
CA TYR A 156 3.86 7.80 -3.08
C TYR A 156 4.05 6.42 -3.73
N MET A 157 4.35 6.35 -5.02
CA MET A 157 4.68 5.08 -5.69
C MET A 157 5.93 4.47 -5.07
N PHE A 158 7.01 5.25 -4.95
CA PHE A 158 8.25 4.75 -4.37
C PHE A 158 8.09 4.33 -2.91
N SER A 159 7.44 5.13 -2.06
CA SER A 159 7.18 4.74 -0.67
C SER A 159 6.35 3.47 -0.58
N SER A 160 5.37 3.30 -1.47
CA SER A 160 4.53 2.09 -1.52
C SER A 160 5.32 0.85 -1.91
N LEU A 161 6.26 0.98 -2.86
CA LEU A 161 7.20 -0.10 -3.23
C LEU A 161 8.14 -0.46 -2.08
N VAL A 162 8.72 0.55 -1.41
CA VAL A 162 9.57 0.35 -0.22
C VAL A 162 8.78 -0.34 0.89
N TYR A 163 7.57 0.13 1.15
CA TYR A 163 6.68 -0.43 2.17
C TYR A 163 6.34 -1.89 1.87
N PHE A 164 5.90 -2.18 0.64
CA PHE A 164 5.61 -3.54 0.21
C PHE A 164 6.83 -4.46 0.33
N PHE A 165 8.00 -3.99 -0.12
CA PHE A 165 9.25 -4.73 -0.02
C PHE A 165 9.59 -5.06 1.42
N LEU A 166 9.59 -4.07 2.32
CA LEU A 166 9.92 -4.30 3.72
C LEU A 166 8.87 -5.18 4.38
N ALA A 167 7.59 -4.83 4.28
CA ALA A 167 6.48 -5.57 4.87
C ALA A 167 6.42 -7.05 4.43
N GLY A 168 6.92 -7.40 3.24
CA GLY A 168 6.94 -8.77 2.74
C GLY A 168 8.23 -9.54 2.94
N ARG A 169 9.27 -8.93 3.55
CA ARG A 169 10.51 -9.64 3.87
C ARG A 169 10.30 -10.89 4.73
N ALA A 170 9.46 -10.78 5.75
CA ALA A 170 9.23 -11.89 6.67
C ALA A 170 8.52 -13.07 5.96
N ASP A 171 7.54 -12.76 5.12
CA ASP A 171 6.85 -13.74 4.28
C ASP A 171 7.81 -14.36 3.25
N ALA A 172 8.67 -13.55 2.61
CA ALA A 172 9.68 -14.02 1.66
C ALA A 172 10.64 -15.02 2.32
N ALA A 173 11.09 -14.72 3.54
CA ALA A 173 11.93 -15.62 4.30
C ALA A 173 11.21 -16.94 4.64
N ALA A 174 9.93 -16.87 5.00
CA ALA A 174 9.12 -18.05 5.28
C ALA A 174 8.93 -18.93 4.02
N VAL A 175 8.69 -18.33 2.85
CA VAL A 175 8.60 -19.05 1.56
C VAL A 175 9.96 -19.67 1.19
N ALA A 176 11.06 -18.95 1.41
CA ALA A 176 12.42 -19.41 1.09
C ALA A 176 12.92 -20.58 1.95
N LYS A 177 12.24 -20.89 3.07
CA LYS A 177 12.54 -22.07 3.92
C LYS A 177 12.32 -23.38 3.17
N ASN A 178 11.39 -23.42 2.20
CA ASN A 178 11.15 -24.60 1.38
C ASN A 178 12.23 -24.70 0.27
N PRO A 179 13.11 -25.73 0.28
CA PRO A 179 14.17 -25.88 -0.72
C PRO A 179 13.66 -26.05 -2.15
N ASP A 180 12.50 -26.71 -2.32
CA ASP A 180 11.91 -27.06 -3.62
C ASP A 180 11.05 -25.94 -4.21
N GLN A 181 11.02 -24.78 -3.57
CA GLN A 181 10.22 -23.65 -4.02
C GLN A 181 10.75 -23.08 -5.35
N PRO A 182 9.93 -23.05 -6.42
CA PRO A 182 10.33 -22.39 -7.67
C PRO A 182 10.61 -20.91 -7.43
N GLY A 183 11.72 -20.42 -7.99
CA GLY A 183 12.17 -19.04 -7.79
C GLY A 183 12.75 -18.76 -6.40
N ARG A 184 13.19 -19.78 -5.65
CA ARG A 184 13.79 -19.62 -4.31
C ARG A 184 14.85 -18.51 -4.22
N LEU A 185 15.69 -18.35 -5.25
CA LEU A 185 16.68 -17.28 -5.31
C LEU A 185 16.04 -15.89 -5.18
N PHE A 186 14.92 -15.64 -5.85
CA PHE A 186 14.18 -14.38 -5.73
C PHE A 186 13.73 -14.13 -4.29
N TYR A 187 13.15 -15.13 -3.63
CA TYR A 187 12.72 -15.00 -2.23
C TYR A 187 13.89 -14.83 -1.26
N LEU A 188 15.04 -15.45 -1.53
CA LEU A 188 16.27 -15.24 -0.74
C LEU A 188 16.83 -13.83 -0.89
N ILE A 189 16.82 -13.28 -2.12
CA ILE A 189 17.21 -11.89 -2.39
C ILE A 189 16.26 -10.94 -1.67
N TRP A 190 14.95 -11.17 -1.80
CA TRP A 190 13.95 -10.33 -1.12
C TRP A 190 14.06 -10.41 0.41
N ALA A 191 14.22 -11.61 0.98
CA ALA A 191 14.44 -11.79 2.41
C ALA A 191 15.71 -11.06 2.90
N SER A 192 16.72 -10.86 2.03
CA SER A 192 17.92 -10.05 2.31
C SER A 192 18.58 -10.38 3.66
N GLY A 193 18.67 -11.67 4.00
CA GLY A 193 19.26 -12.13 5.27
C GLY A 193 18.34 -12.12 6.49
N TYR A 194 17.03 -11.86 6.33
CA TYR A 194 16.04 -12.03 7.38
C TYR A 194 15.90 -13.52 7.75
N ARG A 195 16.21 -13.87 9.00
CA ARG A 195 16.19 -15.25 9.52
C ARG A 195 15.11 -15.51 10.58
N ASP A 196 14.14 -14.61 10.70
CA ASP A 196 13.01 -14.75 11.64
C ASP A 196 13.42 -14.89 13.13
N LEU A 197 14.55 -14.27 13.51
CA LEU A 197 15.02 -14.16 14.89
C LEU A 197 14.18 -13.14 15.68
N PRO A 198 14.04 -13.27 17.02
CA PRO A 198 13.29 -12.29 17.84
C PRO A 198 13.75 -10.84 17.62
N ALA A 199 15.05 -10.61 17.54
CA ALA A 199 15.62 -9.29 17.24
C ALA A 199 15.19 -8.74 15.87
N HIS A 200 15.09 -9.62 14.86
CA HIS A 200 14.66 -9.23 13.53
C HIS A 200 13.16 -8.86 13.51
N ARG A 201 12.32 -9.60 14.25
CA ARG A 201 10.88 -9.33 14.35
C ARG A 201 10.59 -7.98 15.00
N VAL A 202 11.24 -7.68 16.13
CA VAL A 202 11.10 -6.38 16.80
C VAL A 202 11.57 -5.24 15.92
N ARG A 203 12.70 -5.41 15.22
CA ARG A 203 13.21 -4.42 14.26
C ARG A 203 12.22 -4.19 13.11
N HIS A 204 11.74 -5.26 12.51
CA HIS A 204 10.79 -5.24 11.40
C HIS A 204 9.48 -4.56 11.78
N HIS A 205 8.94 -4.86 12.96
CA HIS A 205 7.73 -4.21 13.49
C HIS A 205 7.95 -2.71 13.72
N ARG A 206 9.09 -2.33 14.33
CA ARG A 206 9.44 -0.92 14.57
C ARG A 206 9.55 -0.14 13.26
N VAL A 207 10.25 -0.68 12.26
CA VAL A 207 10.38 -0.02 10.94
C VAL A 207 9.02 0.12 10.28
N SER A 208 8.23 -0.95 10.26
CA SER A 208 6.89 -0.94 9.67
C SER A 208 5.97 0.10 10.32
N PHE A 209 6.05 0.27 11.65
CA PHE A 209 5.31 1.29 12.39
C PHE A 209 5.71 2.71 11.97
N TRP A 210 7.00 3.04 12.00
CA TRP A 210 7.48 4.37 11.64
C TRP A 210 7.24 4.70 10.16
N LEU A 211 7.36 3.69 9.30
CA LEU A 211 7.07 3.83 7.89
C LEU A 211 5.58 4.12 7.65
N ALA A 212 4.67 3.39 8.32
CA ALA A 212 3.24 3.66 8.27
C ALA A 212 2.90 5.07 8.79
N LEU A 213 3.54 5.50 9.89
CA LEU A 213 3.35 6.83 10.46
C LEU A 213 3.80 7.94 9.50
N THR A 214 4.90 7.73 8.77
CA THR A 214 5.45 8.72 7.82
C THR A 214 4.67 8.77 6.51
N ILE A 215 4.15 7.64 6.03
CA ILE A 215 3.43 7.56 4.76
C ILE A 215 2.05 8.24 4.85
N LEU A 216 1.35 8.17 5.99
CA LEU A 216 -0.01 8.73 6.11
C LEU A 216 -0.09 10.24 5.84
N PRO A 217 0.75 11.11 6.46
CA PRO A 217 0.75 12.54 6.13
C PRO A 217 1.13 12.82 4.67
N LEU A 218 2.12 12.11 4.15
CA LEU A 218 2.51 12.22 2.73
C LEU A 218 1.34 11.91 1.82
N LEU A 219 0.58 10.86 2.14
CA LEU A 219 -0.56 10.42 1.37
C LEU A 219 -1.69 11.45 1.33
N VAL A 220 -2.04 12.01 2.50
CA VAL A 220 -3.04 13.07 2.60
C VAL A 220 -2.58 14.29 1.80
N THR A 221 -1.30 14.63 1.86
CA THR A 221 -0.71 15.73 1.10
C THR A 221 -0.80 15.47 -0.41
N ALA A 222 -0.42 14.28 -0.88
CA ALA A 222 -0.45 13.92 -2.30
C ALA A 222 -1.88 13.94 -2.89
N HIS A 223 -2.87 13.53 -2.11
CA HIS A 223 -4.27 13.61 -2.54
C HIS A 223 -4.85 15.03 -2.46
N SER A 224 -4.38 15.82 -1.50
CA SER A 224 -4.73 17.24 -1.41
C SER A 224 -4.17 18.01 -2.61
N THR A 225 -2.94 17.71 -3.06
CA THR A 225 -2.35 18.33 -4.26
C THR A 225 -3.13 18.01 -5.53
N LEU A 226 -3.68 16.79 -5.63
CA LEU A 226 -4.57 16.41 -6.72
C LEU A 226 -5.87 17.23 -6.70
N GLY A 227 -6.45 17.48 -5.52
CA GLY A 227 -7.58 18.41 -5.37
C GLY A 227 -7.21 19.85 -5.70
N PHE A 228 -6.00 20.30 -5.37
CA PHE A 228 -5.52 21.65 -5.67
C PHE A 228 -5.30 21.91 -7.16
N ILE A 229 -5.14 20.88 -8.01
CA ILE A 229 -5.16 21.05 -9.48
C ILE A 229 -6.44 21.77 -9.92
N PHE A 230 -7.57 21.47 -9.29
CA PHE A 230 -8.86 22.09 -9.54
C PHE A 230 -9.12 23.28 -8.59
N GLY A 231 -8.97 23.06 -7.28
CA GLY A 231 -9.38 24.01 -6.24
C GLY A 231 -8.67 25.36 -6.23
N LEU A 232 -7.50 25.46 -6.86
CA LEU A 232 -6.74 26.71 -6.95
C LEU A 232 -7.02 27.51 -8.25
N GLN A 233 -7.84 26.98 -9.16
CA GLN A 233 -8.10 27.61 -10.46
C GLN A 233 -9.19 28.68 -10.36
N SER A 234 -8.85 29.85 -9.82
CA SER A 234 -9.79 30.97 -9.66
C SER A 234 -10.43 31.45 -10.96
N GLY A 235 -9.76 31.24 -12.10
CA GLY A 235 -10.27 31.58 -13.42
C GLY A 235 -11.22 30.54 -14.03
N ARG A 236 -11.63 29.50 -13.30
CA ARG A 236 -12.52 28.44 -13.80
C ARG A 236 -13.70 28.22 -12.85
N PRO A 237 -14.89 28.76 -13.19
CA PRO A 237 -16.12 28.51 -12.46
C PRO A 237 -16.40 27.01 -12.25
N GLY A 238 -16.82 26.62 -11.05
CA GLY A 238 -17.05 25.24 -10.62
C GLY A 238 -15.82 24.46 -10.17
N TRP A 239 -14.59 24.96 -10.43
CA TRP A 239 -13.35 24.34 -9.91
C TRP A 239 -12.86 24.99 -8.63
N TYR A 240 -12.89 26.32 -8.57
CA TYR A 240 -12.35 27.08 -7.45
C TYR A 240 -13.15 26.85 -6.16
N SER A 241 -12.62 26.01 -5.26
CA SER A 241 -13.26 25.69 -4.00
C SER A 241 -12.25 25.15 -3.00
N ALA A 242 -12.33 25.63 -1.75
CA ALA A 242 -11.51 25.14 -0.64
C ALA A 242 -11.84 23.68 -0.28
N LEU A 243 -13.02 23.18 -0.66
CA LEU A 243 -13.43 21.80 -0.41
C LEU A 243 -12.81 20.78 -1.38
N GLN A 244 -12.16 21.21 -2.47
CA GLN A 244 -11.57 20.27 -3.43
C GLN A 244 -10.50 19.38 -2.77
N ALA A 245 -9.55 19.94 -2.04
CA ALA A 245 -8.51 19.14 -1.38
C ALA A 245 -9.06 18.11 -0.36
N PRO A 246 -9.83 18.50 0.67
CA PRO A 246 -10.37 17.53 1.62
C PRO A 246 -11.38 16.58 0.96
N GLY A 247 -12.18 17.07 0.00
CA GLY A 247 -13.11 16.23 -0.76
C GLY A 247 -12.40 15.14 -1.55
N PHE A 248 -11.28 15.46 -2.21
CA PHE A 248 -10.49 14.48 -2.95
C PHE A 248 -9.95 13.36 -2.06
N VAL A 249 -9.50 13.70 -0.84
CA VAL A 249 -9.01 12.72 0.15
C VAL A 249 -10.13 11.79 0.61
N ILE A 250 -11.30 12.33 0.97
CA ILE A 250 -12.42 11.50 1.45
C ILE A 250 -12.96 10.61 0.32
N LEU A 251 -13.16 11.15 -0.88
CA LEU A 251 -13.65 10.36 -2.02
C LEU A 251 -12.66 9.29 -2.47
N ALA A 252 -11.35 9.55 -2.36
CA ALA A 252 -10.30 8.55 -2.58
C ALA A 252 -10.43 7.39 -1.57
N GLY A 253 -10.73 7.69 -0.30
CA GLY A 253 -11.09 6.69 0.69
C GLY A 253 -12.33 5.85 0.29
N VAL A 254 -13.38 6.50 -0.21
CA VAL A 254 -14.62 5.83 -0.65
C VAL A 254 -14.35 4.88 -1.83
N SER A 255 -13.74 5.36 -2.92
CA SER A 255 -13.47 4.55 -4.11
C SER A 255 -12.47 3.44 -3.83
N GLY A 256 -11.38 3.75 -3.15
CA GLY A 256 -10.35 2.77 -2.84
C GLY A 256 -10.85 1.67 -1.89
N THR A 257 -11.64 2.02 -0.86
CA THR A 257 -12.22 1.01 0.04
C THR A 257 -13.22 0.14 -0.70
N GLY A 258 -14.06 0.77 -1.53
CA GLY A 258 -15.01 0.07 -2.39
C GLY A 258 -14.32 -0.93 -3.33
N LEU A 259 -13.25 -0.51 -4.00
CA LEU A 259 -12.52 -1.40 -4.92
C LEU A 259 -11.72 -2.47 -4.19
N LEU A 260 -11.15 -2.15 -3.01
CA LEU A 260 -10.48 -3.15 -2.17
C LEU A 260 -11.43 -4.27 -1.73
N ILE A 261 -12.66 -3.93 -1.34
CA ILE A 261 -13.70 -4.93 -1.03
C ILE A 261 -13.91 -5.88 -2.22
N LEU A 262 -14.02 -5.33 -3.43
CA LEU A 262 -14.24 -6.12 -4.64
C LEU A 262 -13.04 -7.01 -4.98
N CYS A 263 -11.82 -6.46 -4.96
CA CYS A 263 -10.58 -7.21 -5.20
C CYS A 263 -10.40 -8.33 -4.16
N ALA A 264 -10.58 -8.02 -2.87
CA ALA A 264 -10.42 -9.01 -1.80
C ALA A 264 -11.49 -10.10 -1.87
N LEU A 265 -12.73 -9.77 -2.24
CA LEU A 265 -13.78 -10.77 -2.47
C LEU A 265 -13.46 -11.65 -3.69
N GLY A 266 -12.93 -11.04 -4.76
CA GLY A 266 -12.44 -11.74 -5.94
C GLY A 266 -11.35 -12.75 -5.58
N PHE A 267 -10.32 -12.31 -4.86
CA PHE A 267 -9.25 -13.19 -4.38
C PHE A 267 -9.74 -14.26 -3.41
N ARG A 268 -10.64 -13.92 -2.48
CA ARG A 268 -11.24 -14.88 -1.55
C ARG A 268 -11.92 -16.04 -2.28
N ARG A 269 -12.63 -15.75 -3.37
CA ARG A 269 -13.30 -16.77 -4.20
C ARG A 269 -12.31 -17.52 -5.08
N LEU A 270 -11.44 -16.81 -5.79
CA LEU A 270 -10.51 -17.39 -6.76
C LEU A 270 -9.48 -18.33 -6.11
N PHE A 271 -8.98 -17.95 -4.94
CA PHE A 271 -7.94 -18.67 -4.22
C PHE A 271 -8.44 -19.41 -2.98
N LYS A 272 -9.77 -19.48 -2.79
CA LYS A 272 -10.44 -20.20 -1.70
C LYS A 272 -9.99 -19.76 -0.29
N LEU A 273 -9.68 -18.48 -0.10
CA LEU A 273 -9.16 -17.90 1.15
C LEU A 273 -10.27 -17.62 2.20
N HIS A 274 -11.30 -18.46 2.29
CA HIS A 274 -12.45 -18.19 3.18
C HIS A 274 -12.08 -18.25 4.67
N ARG A 275 -11.03 -18.99 5.02
CA ARG A 275 -10.51 -19.10 6.39
C ARG A 275 -9.59 -17.92 6.73
N ASP A 276 -8.80 -17.47 5.76
CA ASP A 276 -7.82 -16.40 5.96
C ASP A 276 -8.44 -15.00 5.87
N LEU A 277 -9.48 -14.83 5.03
CA LEU A 277 -10.27 -13.60 4.91
C LEU A 277 -11.67 -13.79 5.50
N PRO A 278 -11.84 -13.59 6.81
CA PRO A 278 -13.14 -13.77 7.46
C PRO A 278 -14.13 -12.68 7.05
N ASP A 279 -15.42 -12.98 7.20
CA ASP A 279 -16.50 -12.00 6.97
C ASP A 279 -16.34 -10.73 7.80
N ALA A 280 -15.76 -10.84 9.00
CA ALA A 280 -15.51 -9.70 9.88
C ALA A 280 -14.68 -8.60 9.20
N THR A 281 -13.70 -8.96 8.36
CA THR A 281 -12.89 -8.00 7.59
C THR A 281 -13.76 -7.19 6.64
N PHE A 282 -14.66 -7.84 5.89
CA PHE A 282 -15.56 -7.16 4.96
C PHE A 282 -16.54 -6.24 5.69
N HIS A 283 -17.09 -6.66 6.83
CA HIS A 283 -17.99 -5.80 7.63
C HIS A 283 -17.27 -4.59 8.21
N TRP A 284 -16.02 -4.75 8.63
CA TRP A 284 -15.20 -3.62 9.07
C TRP A 284 -15.01 -2.60 7.94
N LEU A 285 -14.67 -3.09 6.73
CA LEU A 285 -14.52 -2.22 5.55
C LEU A 285 -15.85 -1.56 5.16
N GLY A 286 -16.96 -2.28 5.25
CA GLY A 286 -18.30 -1.72 5.05
C GLY A 286 -18.63 -0.62 6.06
N ASN A 287 -18.25 -0.80 7.33
CA ASN A 287 -18.40 0.21 8.37
C ASN A 287 -17.59 1.47 8.07
N PHE A 288 -16.33 1.27 7.66
CA PHE A 288 -15.46 2.35 7.25
C PHE A 288 -16.01 3.09 6.02
N LEU A 289 -16.53 2.34 5.04
CA LEU A 289 -17.09 2.88 3.80
C LEU A 289 -18.30 3.79 4.05
N TRP A 290 -19.26 3.39 4.90
CA TRP A 290 -20.43 4.24 5.15
C TRP A 290 -20.09 5.54 5.86
N ILE A 291 -19.10 5.52 6.77
CA ILE A 291 -18.63 6.72 7.47
C ILE A 291 -18.03 7.70 6.46
N LEU A 292 -17.14 7.22 5.59
CA LEU A 292 -16.54 8.07 4.54
C LEU A 292 -17.58 8.61 3.57
N SER A 293 -18.54 7.78 3.15
CA SER A 293 -19.62 8.21 2.25
C SER A 293 -20.52 9.27 2.87
N LEU A 294 -20.81 9.17 4.17
CA LEU A 294 -21.58 10.19 4.89
C LEU A 294 -20.86 11.54 4.91
N VAL A 295 -19.55 11.53 5.18
CA VAL A 295 -18.72 12.76 5.15
C VAL A 295 -18.71 13.37 3.76
N TYR A 296 -18.58 12.56 2.70
CA TYR A 296 -18.57 13.08 1.34
C TYR A 296 -19.94 13.58 0.87
N LEU A 297 -21.04 12.92 1.28
CA LEU A 297 -22.40 13.42 1.04
C LEU A 297 -22.60 14.80 1.66
N TYR A 298 -22.10 15.01 2.89
CA TYR A 298 -22.09 16.33 3.52
C TYR A 298 -21.31 17.35 2.69
N PHE A 299 -20.11 17.00 2.20
CA PHE A 299 -19.35 17.89 1.31
C PHE A 299 -20.10 18.23 0.03
N MET A 300 -20.77 17.26 -0.61
CA MET A 300 -21.59 17.52 -1.80
C MET A 300 -22.71 18.54 -1.52
N ILE A 301 -23.38 18.44 -0.37
CA ILE A 301 -24.42 19.39 0.02
C ILE A 301 -23.83 20.79 0.24
N VAL A 302 -22.70 20.88 0.95
CA VAL A 302 -22.05 22.17 1.22
C VAL A 302 -21.53 22.82 -0.07
N ASP A 303 -20.91 22.05 -0.94
CA ASP A 303 -20.38 22.53 -2.23
C ASP A 303 -21.52 23.12 -3.09
N GLU A 304 -22.64 22.40 -3.21
CA GLU A 304 -23.83 22.88 -3.93
C GLU A 304 -24.46 24.12 -3.28
N LEU A 305 -24.62 24.12 -1.95
CA LEU A 305 -25.20 25.25 -1.21
C LEU A 305 -24.35 26.51 -1.37
N THR A 306 -23.02 26.38 -1.26
CA THR A 306 -22.11 27.53 -1.37
C THR A 306 -22.03 28.06 -2.79
N ALA A 307 -22.06 27.18 -3.80
CA ALA A 307 -22.11 27.56 -5.21
C ALA A 307 -23.42 28.31 -5.55
N THR A 308 -24.57 27.79 -5.11
CA THR A 308 -25.88 28.35 -5.47
C THR A 308 -26.28 29.56 -4.63
N TYR A 309 -26.04 29.55 -3.31
CA TYR A 309 -26.49 30.61 -2.40
C TYR A 309 -25.63 31.88 -2.49
N SER A 310 -24.30 31.75 -2.40
CA SER A 310 -23.37 32.89 -2.31
C SER A 310 -22.36 32.97 -3.44
N GLY A 311 -22.36 32.01 -4.37
CA GLY A 311 -21.40 31.97 -5.47
C GLY A 311 -21.57 33.12 -6.48
N PRO A 312 -20.49 33.51 -7.18
CA PRO A 312 -20.55 34.32 -8.39
C PRO A 312 -21.55 33.76 -9.41
N LEU A 313 -22.06 34.61 -10.31
CA LEU A 313 -23.06 34.20 -11.32
C LEU A 313 -22.60 32.99 -12.15
N ALA A 314 -21.34 33.00 -12.61
CA ALA A 314 -20.80 31.91 -13.40
C ALA A 314 -20.72 30.58 -12.62
N ASP A 315 -20.41 30.60 -11.31
CA ASP A 315 -20.42 29.38 -10.49
C ASP A 315 -21.85 28.84 -10.30
N ARG A 316 -22.82 29.74 -10.12
CA ARG A 316 -24.25 29.38 -10.02
C ARG A 316 -24.76 28.74 -11.31
N GLU A 317 -24.41 29.30 -12.46
CA GLU A 317 -24.80 28.76 -13.77
C GLU A 317 -24.28 27.33 -13.96
N ILE A 318 -23.01 27.06 -13.59
CA ILE A 318 -22.44 25.72 -13.63
C ILE A 318 -23.14 24.77 -12.66
N ALA A 319 -23.42 25.21 -11.43
CA ALA A 319 -24.15 24.42 -10.46
C ALA A 319 -25.55 24.04 -10.99
N HIS A 320 -26.26 24.98 -11.61
CA HIS A 320 -27.55 24.72 -12.25
C HIS A 320 -27.44 23.73 -13.42
N GLU A 321 -26.42 23.84 -14.27
CA GLU A 321 -26.17 22.87 -15.35
C GLU A 321 -25.85 21.46 -14.82
N ILE A 322 -25.17 21.38 -13.67
CA ILE A 322 -24.84 20.12 -13.00
C ILE A 322 -26.09 19.45 -12.40
N VAL A 323 -26.93 20.20 -11.70
CA VAL A 323 -28.06 19.63 -10.94
C VAL A 323 -29.33 19.49 -11.77
N GLY A 324 -29.63 20.47 -12.63
CA GLY A 324 -30.89 20.56 -13.37
C GLY A 324 -30.75 20.62 -14.89
N GLY A 325 -29.56 20.93 -15.41
CA GLY A 325 -29.29 21.06 -16.84
C GLY A 325 -28.73 19.79 -17.49
N ALA A 326 -27.80 19.97 -18.44
CA ALA A 326 -27.31 18.89 -19.30
C ALA A 326 -26.62 17.74 -18.53
N PHE A 327 -26.05 18.02 -17.35
CA PHE A 327 -25.31 17.03 -16.56
C PHE A 327 -26.15 16.41 -15.43
N ALA A 328 -27.43 16.78 -15.28
CA ALA A 328 -28.32 16.27 -14.24
C ALA A 328 -28.35 14.73 -14.15
N PRO A 329 -28.39 13.95 -15.27
CA PRO A 329 -28.35 12.49 -15.18
C PRO A 329 -27.09 11.96 -14.50
N PHE A 330 -25.93 12.56 -14.77
CA PHE A 330 -24.66 12.19 -14.13
C PHE A 330 -24.65 12.55 -12.65
N PHE A 331 -25.14 13.75 -12.30
CA PHE A 331 -25.23 14.22 -10.91
C PHE A 331 -26.13 13.32 -10.06
N TRP A 332 -27.36 13.07 -10.50
CA TRP A 332 -28.32 12.27 -9.72
C TRP A 332 -27.93 10.79 -9.64
N THR A 333 -27.32 10.24 -10.69
CA THR A 333 -26.76 8.88 -10.65
C THR A 333 -25.57 8.80 -9.67
N CYS A 334 -24.71 9.82 -9.66
CA CYS A 334 -23.60 9.94 -8.71
C CYS A 334 -24.13 10.03 -7.27
N ALA A 335 -25.02 10.98 -6.99
CA ALA A 335 -25.60 11.20 -5.67
C ALA A 335 -26.37 9.97 -5.16
N GLY A 336 -27.19 9.35 -6.02
CA GLY A 336 -27.93 8.13 -5.69
C GLY A 336 -27.00 6.95 -5.39
N SER A 337 -25.97 6.75 -6.22
CA SER A 337 -24.98 5.68 -5.99
C SER A 337 -24.18 5.91 -4.70
N LEU A 338 -23.81 7.16 -4.40
CA LEU A 338 -23.12 7.49 -3.15
C LEU A 338 -24.04 7.30 -1.94
N PHE A 339 -25.32 7.68 -2.06
CA PHE A 339 -26.31 7.45 -1.02
C PHE A 339 -26.52 5.97 -0.74
N LEU A 340 -26.58 5.11 -1.77
CA LEU A 340 -26.62 3.66 -1.59
C LEU A 340 -25.35 3.11 -0.93
N THR A 341 -24.20 3.67 -1.29
CA THR A 341 -22.90 3.31 -0.69
C THR A 341 -22.87 3.58 0.81
N PHE A 342 -23.52 4.67 1.26
CA PHE A 342 -23.77 4.93 2.67
C PHE A 342 -24.82 3.98 3.25
N LEU A 343 -26.01 3.95 2.63
CA LEU A 343 -27.22 3.37 3.21
C LEU A 343 -27.10 1.86 3.40
N ILE A 344 -26.54 1.12 2.43
CA ILE A 344 -26.46 -0.35 2.48
C ILE A 344 -25.65 -0.81 3.71
N PRO A 345 -24.36 -0.46 3.86
CA PRO A 345 -23.57 -0.83 5.02
C PRO A 345 -24.07 -0.23 6.33
N PHE A 346 -24.62 0.99 6.32
CA PHE A 346 -25.25 1.59 7.51
C PHE A 346 -26.44 0.75 8.01
N LEU A 347 -27.32 0.30 7.12
CA LEU A 347 -28.45 -0.56 7.48
C LEU A 347 -28.01 -1.95 7.96
N LEU A 348 -26.92 -2.50 7.40
CA LEU A 348 -26.33 -3.75 7.91
C LEU A 348 -25.80 -3.56 9.33
N TYR A 349 -25.11 -2.44 9.59
CA TYR A 349 -24.60 -2.07 10.90
C TYR A 349 -25.73 -1.94 11.93
N VAL A 350 -26.74 -1.11 11.66
CA VAL A 350 -27.87 -0.86 12.57
C VAL A 350 -28.68 -2.14 12.85
N ARG A 351 -28.87 -3.00 11.84
CA ARG A 351 -29.61 -4.26 11.99
C ARG A 351 -28.77 -5.41 12.54
N GLY A 352 -27.48 -5.20 12.81
CA GLY A 352 -26.54 -6.24 13.22
C GLY A 352 -26.38 -7.38 12.21
N LYS A 353 -26.78 -7.17 10.94
CA LYS A 353 -26.74 -8.19 9.89
C LYS A 353 -25.34 -8.26 9.29
N ARG A 354 -24.85 -9.48 9.07
CA ARG A 354 -23.56 -9.72 8.42
C ARG A 354 -23.78 -10.33 7.03
N SER A 355 -23.65 -9.52 5.99
CA SER A 355 -23.70 -9.98 4.59
C SER A 355 -22.59 -9.36 3.75
N VAL A 356 -21.63 -10.19 3.34
CA VAL A 356 -20.53 -9.80 2.46
C VAL A 356 -21.03 -9.40 1.06
N GLY A 357 -22.10 -10.04 0.57
CA GLY A 357 -22.69 -9.72 -0.73
C GLY A 357 -23.20 -8.28 -0.80
N TRP A 358 -23.93 -7.82 0.22
CA TRP A 358 -24.41 -6.44 0.28
C TRP A 358 -23.29 -5.42 0.47
N VAL A 359 -22.24 -5.76 1.23
CA VAL A 359 -21.02 -4.94 1.32
C VAL A 359 -20.34 -4.82 -0.06
N ALA A 360 -20.32 -5.88 -0.87
CA ALA A 360 -19.79 -5.82 -2.22
C ALA A 360 -20.64 -4.95 -3.14
N VAL A 361 -21.98 -5.00 -3.04
CA VAL A 361 -22.88 -4.08 -3.77
C VAL A 361 -22.55 -2.62 -3.42
N ALA A 362 -22.34 -2.33 -2.14
CA ALA A 362 -21.91 -0.99 -1.70
C ALA A 362 -20.54 -0.61 -2.29
N GLY A 363 -19.61 -1.56 -2.41
CA GLY A 363 -18.33 -1.34 -3.08
C GLY A 363 -18.48 -1.02 -4.58
N VAL A 364 -19.45 -1.62 -5.28
CA VAL A 364 -19.76 -1.29 -6.68
C VAL A 364 -20.33 0.12 -6.78
N THR A 365 -21.34 0.45 -5.98
CA THR A 365 -21.97 1.78 -6.00
C THR A 365 -20.97 2.88 -5.61
N ALA A 366 -20.01 2.58 -4.72
CA ALA A 366 -18.95 3.50 -4.33
C ALA A 366 -18.09 3.94 -5.52
N ASN A 367 -17.70 2.97 -6.35
CA ASN A 367 -16.85 3.22 -7.51
C ASN A 367 -17.61 3.91 -8.65
N ILE A 368 -18.89 3.55 -8.86
CA ILE A 368 -19.75 4.27 -9.81
C ILE A 368 -19.87 5.74 -9.40
N ALA A 369 -20.20 6.01 -8.13
CA ALA A 369 -20.29 7.37 -7.59
C ALA A 369 -18.97 8.13 -7.76
N ALA A 370 -17.84 7.51 -7.42
CA ALA A 370 -16.55 8.17 -7.51
C ALA A 370 -16.17 8.54 -8.95
N VAL A 371 -16.33 7.61 -9.91
CA VAL A 371 -16.05 7.86 -11.33
C VAL A 371 -16.92 9.00 -11.88
N LEU A 372 -18.23 8.96 -11.59
CA LEU A 372 -19.16 10.01 -12.01
C LEU A 372 -18.83 11.36 -11.36
N LYS A 373 -18.47 11.39 -10.08
CA LYS A 373 -18.06 12.63 -9.41
C LYS A 373 -16.77 13.19 -10.02
N ARG A 374 -15.81 12.34 -10.40
CA ARG A 374 -14.59 12.81 -11.09
C ARG A 374 -14.93 13.42 -12.45
N PHE A 375 -15.83 12.79 -13.21
CA PHE A 375 -16.33 13.35 -14.46
C PHE A 375 -17.02 14.72 -14.24
N LEU A 376 -17.89 14.83 -13.24
CA LEU A 376 -18.60 16.06 -12.89
C LEU A 376 -17.69 17.18 -12.38
N ILE A 377 -16.54 16.84 -11.79
CA ILE A 377 -15.52 17.84 -11.46
C ILE A 377 -14.81 18.29 -12.74
N VAL A 378 -14.41 17.36 -13.62
CA VAL A 378 -13.56 17.67 -14.77
C VAL A 378 -14.32 18.39 -15.89
N VAL A 379 -15.46 17.88 -16.35
CA VAL A 379 -16.04 18.23 -17.66
C VAL A 379 -16.95 19.47 -17.67
N PRO A 380 -17.90 19.65 -16.73
CA PRO A 380 -18.87 20.76 -16.78
C PRO A 380 -18.21 22.14 -16.83
N SER A 381 -17.28 22.40 -15.91
CA SER A 381 -16.52 23.66 -15.85
C SER A 381 -15.71 23.98 -17.11
N GLN A 382 -15.33 22.96 -17.90
CA GLN A 382 -14.56 23.16 -19.14
C GLN A 382 -15.45 23.40 -20.37
N THR A 383 -16.69 22.93 -20.34
CA THR A 383 -17.60 22.98 -21.50
C THR A 383 -18.60 24.12 -21.37
N HIS A 384 -19.08 24.38 -20.15
CA HIS A 384 -20.09 25.40 -19.87
C HIS A 384 -19.52 26.56 -19.02
N GLY A 385 -18.33 26.39 -18.42
CA GLY A 385 -17.70 27.37 -17.53
C GLY A 385 -16.59 28.22 -18.16
N THR A 386 -16.46 28.21 -19.49
CA THR A 386 -15.43 28.98 -20.18
C THR A 386 -15.80 30.46 -20.21
N MET A 387 -14.89 31.33 -19.76
CA MET A 387 -15.08 32.79 -19.84
C MET A 387 -15.07 33.36 -21.27
N ILE A 388 -14.71 32.54 -22.27
CA ILE A 388 -14.88 32.86 -23.70
C ILE A 388 -16.16 32.14 -24.15
N PRO A 389 -17.24 32.86 -24.53
CA PRO A 389 -18.49 32.25 -24.93
C PRO A 389 -18.31 31.47 -26.23
N ILE A 390 -18.64 30.18 -26.20
CA ILE A 390 -18.82 29.37 -27.40
C ILE A 390 -20.29 29.03 -27.43
N GLU A 391 -21.03 29.62 -28.37
CA GLU A 391 -22.46 29.42 -28.49
C GLU A 391 -22.77 28.61 -29.77
N PRO A 392 -23.52 27.48 -29.65
CA PRO A 392 -23.96 26.84 -28.41
C PRO A 392 -22.81 26.06 -27.71
N PRO A 393 -22.85 25.93 -26.38
CA PRO A 393 -21.90 25.06 -25.67
C PRO A 393 -22.10 23.63 -26.16
N GLN A 394 -21.02 22.95 -26.59
CA GLN A 394 -21.12 21.55 -26.99
C GLN A 394 -20.78 20.63 -25.83
N MET A 395 -21.49 19.52 -25.76
CA MET A 395 -21.20 18.46 -24.81
C MET A 395 -19.99 17.66 -25.27
N TYR A 396 -19.10 17.36 -24.32
CA TYR A 396 -18.04 16.40 -24.52
C TYR A 396 -18.62 14.99 -24.69
N THR A 397 -18.39 14.40 -25.86
CA THR A 397 -18.78 13.02 -26.17
C THR A 397 -17.52 12.17 -26.38
N PRO A 398 -17.22 11.21 -25.50
CA PRO A 398 -16.07 10.34 -25.68
C PRO A 398 -16.19 9.42 -26.89
N THR A 399 -15.05 9.03 -27.42
CA THR A 399 -14.99 7.97 -28.44
C THR A 399 -14.61 6.64 -27.83
N TRP A 400 -14.72 5.56 -28.62
CA TRP A 400 -14.28 4.23 -28.22
C TRP A 400 -12.77 4.17 -27.92
N ILE A 401 -11.97 5.10 -28.44
CA ILE A 401 -10.52 5.18 -28.16
C ILE A 401 -10.29 5.44 -26.67
N GLU A 402 -10.99 6.42 -26.10
CA GLU A 402 -10.83 6.80 -24.70
C GLU A 402 -11.22 5.65 -23.77
N PHE A 403 -12.37 5.02 -24.05
CA PHE A 403 -12.81 3.84 -23.29
C PHE A 403 -11.93 2.60 -23.52
N GLY A 404 -11.36 2.44 -24.72
CA GLY A 404 -10.44 1.36 -25.03
C GLY A 404 -9.16 1.46 -24.22
N VAL A 405 -8.54 2.65 -24.19
CA VAL A 405 -7.35 2.92 -23.37
C VAL A 405 -7.65 2.70 -21.88
N VAL A 406 -8.71 3.30 -21.34
CA VAL A 406 -9.09 3.12 -19.93
C VAL A 406 -9.39 1.65 -19.62
N GLY A 407 -10.12 0.96 -20.48
CA GLY A 407 -10.41 -0.47 -20.35
C GLY A 407 -9.15 -1.32 -20.35
N GLY A 408 -8.16 -0.98 -21.18
CA GLY A 408 -6.86 -1.63 -21.17
C GLY A 408 -6.07 -1.38 -19.89
N LEU A 409 -6.21 -0.22 -19.25
CA LEU A 409 -5.58 0.07 -17.95
C LEU A 409 -6.25 -0.68 -16.79
N PHE A 410 -7.57 -0.88 -16.82
CA PHE A 410 -8.22 -1.85 -15.94
C PHE A 410 -7.73 -3.27 -16.19
N GLY A 411 -7.50 -3.63 -17.46
CA GLY A 411 -6.85 -4.89 -17.87
C GLY A 411 -5.45 -5.03 -17.30
N LEU A 412 -4.61 -3.99 -17.38
CA LEU A 412 -3.28 -3.93 -16.77
C LEU A 412 -3.36 -4.14 -15.26
N MET A 413 -4.24 -3.42 -14.58
CA MET A 413 -4.42 -3.52 -13.13
C MET A 413 -4.85 -4.94 -12.73
N ALA A 414 -5.84 -5.52 -13.40
CA ALA A 414 -6.30 -6.88 -13.15
C ALA A 414 -5.19 -7.91 -13.44
N LEU A 415 -4.48 -7.79 -14.56
CA LEU A 415 -3.37 -8.66 -14.93
C LEU A 415 -2.26 -8.60 -13.88
N SER A 416 -1.81 -7.41 -13.52
CA SER A 416 -0.81 -7.21 -12.49
C SER A 416 -1.27 -7.83 -11.18
N GLN A 417 -2.51 -7.63 -10.75
CA GLN A 417 -3.03 -8.23 -9.51
C GLN A 417 -3.06 -9.76 -9.54
N LEU A 418 -3.49 -10.36 -10.65
CA LEU A 418 -3.54 -11.81 -10.83
C LEU A 418 -2.16 -12.46 -10.87
N LEU A 419 -1.20 -11.81 -11.55
CA LEU A 419 0.20 -12.25 -11.60
C LEU A 419 0.89 -12.05 -10.25
N PHE A 420 0.70 -10.91 -9.59
CA PHE A 420 1.25 -10.69 -8.25
C PHE A 420 0.73 -11.72 -7.26
N GLY A 421 -0.57 -12.02 -7.27
CA GLY A 421 -1.14 -13.06 -6.42
C GLY A 421 -0.52 -14.46 -6.63
N ARG A 422 0.20 -14.69 -7.73
CA ARG A 422 0.93 -15.94 -8.02
C ARG A 422 2.36 -15.96 -7.50
N PHE A 423 3.02 -14.80 -7.44
CA PHE A 423 4.43 -14.67 -7.04
C PHE A 423 4.61 -14.16 -5.60
N PHE A 424 3.58 -13.55 -5.02
CA PHE A 424 3.65 -12.92 -3.71
C PHE A 424 2.59 -13.52 -2.77
N PRO A 425 2.94 -13.81 -1.50
CA PRO A 425 1.96 -14.26 -0.51
C PRO A 425 0.89 -13.20 -0.27
N LEU A 426 -0.37 -13.53 -0.59
CA LEU A 426 -1.49 -12.58 -0.49
C LEU A 426 -1.97 -12.30 0.93
N VAL A 427 -1.71 -13.24 1.86
CA VAL A 427 -2.04 -13.11 3.28
C VAL A 427 -0.73 -13.08 4.05
N PRO A 428 -0.45 -12.03 4.84
CA PRO A 428 0.74 -11.97 5.67
C PRO A 428 0.77 -13.11 6.68
N SER A 429 1.96 -13.65 6.94
CA SER A 429 2.13 -14.67 7.98
C SER A 429 1.91 -14.09 9.38
N PRO A 430 1.20 -14.81 10.26
CA PRO A 430 1.02 -14.38 11.63
C PRO A 430 2.36 -14.48 12.38
N HIS A 431 2.82 -13.35 12.91
CA HIS A 431 4.00 -13.31 13.77
C HIS A 431 3.61 -13.16 15.23
N PRO A 432 4.17 -13.98 16.14
CA PRO A 432 4.11 -13.71 17.57
C PRO A 432 4.67 -12.31 17.85
N HIS A 433 3.89 -11.48 18.54
CA HIS A 433 4.37 -10.21 19.04
C HIS A 433 5.25 -10.47 20.26
N ASP A 434 6.58 -10.49 20.08
CA ASP A 434 7.52 -10.52 21.20
C ASP A 434 7.65 -9.10 21.79
N HIS A 435 6.65 -8.69 22.59
CA HIS A 435 6.64 -7.37 23.23
C HIS A 435 7.78 -7.19 24.27
N ASP A 436 8.32 -8.28 24.81
CA ASP A 436 9.33 -8.26 25.88
C ASP A 436 10.78 -8.36 25.39
N PHE A 437 11.01 -8.58 24.09
CA PHE A 437 12.37 -8.68 23.57
C PHE A 437 13.04 -7.29 23.48
N ARG A 438 13.81 -6.93 24.50
CA ARG A 438 14.75 -5.79 24.45
C ARG A 438 16.09 -6.27 23.87
N GLY A 439 16.20 -6.22 22.55
CA GLY A 439 17.45 -6.48 21.85
C GLY A 439 18.58 -5.52 22.30
N PRO A 440 19.85 -5.88 22.05
CA PRO A 440 21.01 -5.05 22.42
C PRO A 440 20.91 -3.63 21.84
N ARG A 441 21.45 -2.64 22.57
CA ARG A 441 21.50 -1.24 22.09
C ARG A 441 22.42 -1.14 20.89
N GLU A 442 21.84 -0.93 19.72
CA GLU A 442 22.58 -0.75 18.47
C GLU A 442 22.86 0.73 18.21
N VAL A 443 24.13 1.13 18.21
CA VAL A 443 24.53 2.54 17.98
C VAL A 443 24.81 2.82 16.51
N ARG A 444 25.36 1.87 15.75
CA ARG A 444 25.79 2.10 14.36
C ARG A 444 24.63 2.27 13.38
N ARG A 445 23.56 1.50 13.55
CA ARG A 445 22.36 1.56 12.70
C ARG A 445 21.63 2.89 12.78
N PRO A 446 21.21 3.37 13.98
CA PRO A 446 20.52 4.65 14.07
C PRO A 446 21.40 5.79 13.57
N VAL A 447 22.72 5.76 13.75
CA VAL A 447 23.64 6.77 13.20
C VAL A 447 23.61 6.78 11.66
N ALA A 448 23.72 5.62 11.00
CA ALA A 448 23.64 5.54 9.55
C ALA A 448 22.27 5.98 9.01
N THR A 449 21.19 5.61 9.69
CA THR A 449 19.82 6.02 9.34
C THR A 449 19.59 7.51 9.56
N LEU A 450 20.06 8.08 10.68
CA LEU A 450 19.99 9.51 10.97
C LEU A 450 20.79 10.31 9.95
N PHE A 451 21.97 9.84 9.58
CA PHE A 451 22.77 10.46 8.52
C PHE A 451 22.03 10.45 7.18
N ALA A 452 21.51 9.29 6.75
CA ALA A 452 20.72 9.17 5.52
C ALA A 452 19.48 10.07 5.55
N ALA A 453 18.75 10.10 6.68
CA ALA A 453 17.58 10.97 6.85
C ALA A 453 17.95 12.45 6.85
N ALA A 454 19.06 12.86 7.46
CA ALA A 454 19.54 14.24 7.46
C ALA A 454 19.93 14.68 6.04
N CYS A 455 20.64 13.84 5.29
CA CYS A 455 20.94 14.09 3.87
C CYS A 455 19.65 14.19 3.04
N ALA A 456 18.68 13.31 3.28
CA ALA A 456 17.39 13.34 2.60
C ALA A 456 16.62 14.64 2.88
N ILE A 457 16.53 15.04 4.15
CA ILE A 457 15.87 16.29 4.55
C ILE A 457 16.58 17.50 3.93
N ALA A 458 17.92 17.51 3.92
CA ALA A 458 18.67 18.58 3.27
C ALA A 458 18.32 18.68 1.78
N LEU A 459 18.26 17.54 1.06
CA LEU A 459 17.85 17.52 -0.35
C LEU A 459 16.40 17.97 -0.56
N VAL A 460 15.48 17.54 0.31
CA VAL A 460 14.07 17.99 0.27
C VAL A 460 13.99 19.50 0.47
N VAL A 461 14.67 20.04 1.49
CA VAL A 461 14.64 21.48 1.79
C VAL A 461 15.28 22.29 0.67
N VAL A 462 16.45 21.88 0.16
CA VAL A 462 17.11 22.56 -0.97
C VAL A 462 16.24 22.51 -2.22
N GLY A 463 15.73 21.33 -2.57
CA GLY A 463 14.86 21.16 -3.72
C GLY A 463 13.57 21.98 -3.58
N LEU A 464 12.92 21.96 -2.41
CA LEU A 464 11.67 22.68 -2.15
C LEU A 464 11.87 24.21 -2.14
N THR A 465 12.88 24.71 -1.44
CA THR A 465 13.13 26.16 -1.31
C THR A 465 13.49 26.81 -2.64
N ASP A 466 14.31 26.13 -3.44
CA ASP A 466 14.63 26.58 -4.79
C ASP A 466 13.43 26.45 -5.73
N SER A 467 12.69 25.35 -5.61
CA SER A 467 11.48 25.10 -6.41
C SER A 467 10.40 26.16 -6.20
N PHE A 468 10.08 26.47 -4.94
CA PHE A 468 9.01 27.42 -4.58
C PHE A 468 9.45 28.87 -4.51
N ARG A 469 10.74 29.17 -4.77
CA ARG A 469 11.24 30.54 -4.85
C ARG A 469 10.92 31.39 -3.62
N LEU A 470 10.89 30.78 -2.42
CA LEU A 470 10.52 31.45 -1.17
C LEU A 470 11.37 32.70 -0.86
N TRP A 471 12.50 32.88 -1.56
CA TRP A 471 13.43 34.01 -1.44
C TRP A 471 13.85 34.64 -2.79
N SER A 472 12.96 34.72 -3.80
CA SER A 472 13.27 35.26 -5.14
C SER A 472 12.21 36.22 -5.70
N HIS A 473 12.65 37.29 -6.38
CA HIS A 473 11.79 38.30 -7.03
C HIS A 473 11.69 38.19 -8.57
N GLY A 474 12.29 37.17 -9.19
CA GLY A 474 12.31 37.01 -10.65
C GLY A 474 11.22 36.07 -11.20
N GLU A 475 10.66 36.43 -12.34
CA GLU A 475 9.74 35.62 -13.14
C GLU A 475 10.56 34.72 -14.10
N VAL A 476 10.30 33.40 -14.11
CA VAL A 476 10.88 32.37 -15.02
C VAL A 476 12.36 31.93 -14.84
N ASP A 477 12.66 31.04 -13.89
CA ASP A 477 13.31 29.69 -13.99
C ASP A 477 13.68 29.18 -12.56
N PRO A 478 13.79 27.86 -12.27
CA PRO A 478 14.43 27.40 -11.04
C PRO A 478 15.92 27.77 -11.07
N ARG A 479 16.49 28.27 -9.95
CA ARG A 479 17.91 28.71 -9.95
C ARG A 479 18.86 27.52 -10.05
N ILE A 480 18.44 26.34 -9.57
CA ILE A 480 19.18 25.08 -9.69
C ILE A 480 18.56 24.24 -10.81
N PRO A 481 19.31 23.93 -11.89
CA PRO A 481 18.89 22.94 -12.87
C PRO A 481 18.57 21.62 -12.16
N PHE A 482 17.46 20.98 -12.51
CA PHE A 482 17.00 19.73 -11.88
C PHE A 482 16.55 19.85 -10.41
N SER A 483 16.27 21.05 -9.89
CA SER A 483 15.59 21.24 -8.59
C SER A 483 14.39 20.31 -8.35
N PRO A 484 13.52 20.08 -9.36
CA PRO A 484 12.56 18.97 -9.42
C PRO A 484 13.05 17.59 -8.97
N VAL A 485 14.16 17.16 -9.55
CA VAL A 485 14.76 15.85 -9.31
C VAL A 485 15.40 15.82 -7.93
N ILE A 486 15.98 16.92 -7.48
CA ILE A 486 16.59 17.05 -6.15
C ILE A 486 15.53 16.85 -5.06
N PHE A 487 14.39 17.55 -5.18
CA PHE A 487 13.27 17.38 -4.26
C PHE A 487 12.75 15.94 -4.24
N ALA A 488 12.44 15.39 -5.42
CA ALA A 488 11.98 14.00 -5.56
C ALA A 488 12.98 12.99 -4.97
N SER A 489 14.27 13.16 -5.26
CA SER A 489 15.35 12.30 -4.75
C SER A 489 15.49 12.39 -3.25
N GLY A 490 15.32 13.58 -2.66
CA GLY A 490 15.28 13.76 -1.21
C GLY A 490 14.15 12.97 -0.57
N VAL A 491 12.93 13.03 -1.13
CA VAL A 491 11.79 12.25 -0.63
C VAL A 491 12.06 10.74 -0.75
N MET A 492 12.58 10.27 -1.89
CA MET A 492 12.93 8.86 -2.08
C MET A 492 14.01 8.41 -1.08
N LEU A 493 15.04 9.23 -0.85
CA LEU A 493 16.13 8.93 0.08
C LEU A 493 15.64 8.80 1.53
N LEU A 494 14.62 9.60 1.90
CA LEU A 494 13.98 9.52 3.22
C LEU A 494 13.28 8.17 3.43
N PHE A 495 12.71 7.56 2.39
CA PHE A 495 12.16 6.21 2.49
C PHE A 495 13.24 5.12 2.42
N ILE A 496 14.32 5.36 1.67
CA ILE A 496 15.49 4.46 1.64
C ILE A 496 16.14 4.36 3.03
N SER A 497 16.10 5.40 3.87
CA SER A 497 16.67 5.34 5.22
C SER A 497 16.06 4.22 6.08
N ALA A 498 14.79 3.86 5.84
CA ALA A 498 14.13 2.72 6.47
C ALA A 498 14.71 1.38 6.01
N ILE A 499 15.00 1.25 4.70
CA ILE A 499 15.71 0.08 4.15
C ILE A 499 17.10 -0.03 4.76
N VAL A 500 17.83 1.09 4.81
CA VAL A 500 19.15 1.14 5.44
C VAL A 500 19.05 0.62 6.87
N TYR A 501 18.12 1.12 7.69
CA TYR A 501 17.96 0.64 9.06
C TYR A 501 17.68 -0.87 9.16
N GLU A 502 16.84 -1.42 8.28
CA GLU A 502 16.39 -2.82 8.38
C GLU A 502 17.35 -3.84 7.75
N VAL A 503 18.17 -3.43 6.77
CA VAL A 503 19.10 -4.28 6.01
C VAL A 503 20.54 -4.15 6.53
N PHE A 504 20.91 -3.03 7.19
CA PHE A 504 22.29 -2.82 7.64
C PHE A 504 22.77 -3.97 8.55
N PRO A 505 23.97 -4.53 8.33
CA PRO A 505 24.41 -5.75 9.01
C PRO A 505 24.44 -5.61 10.54
N ASP A 506 24.04 -6.68 11.23
CA ASP A 506 24.15 -6.80 12.68
C ASP A 506 25.62 -6.79 13.11
N ARG A 507 25.90 -6.31 14.32
CA ARG A 507 27.16 -6.70 14.98
C ARG A 507 27.09 -8.22 15.18
N ARG A 508 28.19 -8.93 14.91
CA ARG A 508 28.27 -10.36 15.22
C ARG A 508 27.93 -10.55 16.70
N PRO A 509 26.90 -11.34 17.05
CA PRO A 509 26.54 -11.55 18.44
C PRO A 509 27.72 -12.16 19.17
N THR A 510 27.97 -11.68 20.39
CA THR A 510 29.00 -12.27 21.25
C THR A 510 28.58 -13.69 21.65
N GLU A 511 29.53 -14.58 21.96
CA GLU A 511 29.22 -15.96 22.39
C GLU A 511 28.19 -16.04 23.54
N ARG A 512 28.19 -15.04 24.43
CA ARG A 512 27.22 -14.92 25.53
C ARG A 512 25.80 -14.59 25.08
N GLU A 513 25.66 -13.79 24.03
CA GLU A 513 24.35 -13.42 23.47
C GLU A 513 23.74 -14.59 22.70
N MET A 514 24.55 -15.29 21.90
CA MET A 514 24.11 -16.54 21.23
C MET A 514 23.63 -17.59 22.25
N TRP A 515 24.34 -17.73 23.37
CA TRP A 515 23.94 -18.64 24.45
C TRP A 515 22.61 -18.24 25.12
N ARG A 516 22.36 -16.94 25.33
CA ARG A 516 21.09 -16.45 25.89
C ARG A 516 19.93 -16.67 24.92
N GLU A 517 20.11 -16.40 23.63
CA GLU A 517 19.09 -16.61 22.61
C GLU A 517 18.75 -18.09 22.45
N HIS A 518 19.76 -18.97 22.46
CA HIS A 518 19.54 -20.42 22.41
C HIS A 518 18.79 -20.94 23.64
N LYS A 519 19.12 -20.42 24.83
CA LYS A 519 18.42 -20.76 26.08
C LYS A 519 16.94 -20.32 26.05
N MET A 520 16.65 -19.12 25.54
CA MET A 520 15.26 -18.64 25.41
C MET A 520 14.47 -19.43 24.36
N ALA A 521 15.09 -19.78 23.23
CA ALA A 521 14.45 -20.62 22.22
C ALA A 521 14.09 -22.01 22.74
N LEU A 522 14.97 -22.61 23.56
CA LEU A 522 14.72 -23.88 24.26
C LEU A 522 13.56 -23.75 25.26
N MET A 523 13.53 -22.69 26.06
CA MET A 523 12.43 -22.43 27.01
C MET A 523 11.09 -22.24 26.30
N ALA A 524 11.06 -21.52 25.18
CA ALA A 524 9.83 -21.32 24.39
C ALA A 524 9.31 -22.60 23.72
N SER A 525 10.20 -23.55 23.38
CA SER A 525 9.81 -24.85 22.79
C SER A 525 9.28 -25.87 23.80
N HIS A 526 9.42 -25.60 25.10
CA HIS A 526 8.99 -26.48 26.19
C HIS A 526 8.17 -25.72 27.25
N PRO A 527 6.84 -25.54 27.03
CA PRO A 527 5.99 -24.71 27.89
C PRO A 527 5.69 -25.28 29.27
N ARG A 528 6.24 -26.45 29.63
CA ARG A 528 6.03 -27.12 30.94
C ARG A 528 7.03 -26.68 32.01
N LEU A 529 7.58 -25.49 31.88
CA LEU A 529 8.47 -24.90 32.87
C LEU A 529 8.04 -23.45 33.09
N ASP A 530 6.85 -23.25 33.65
CA ASP A 530 6.52 -21.99 34.31
C ASP A 530 5.86 -22.23 35.67
N ALA A 531 6.52 -21.65 36.67
CA ALA A 531 6.10 -21.22 38.00
C ALA A 531 4.91 -21.96 38.66
N GLY A 532 5.21 -22.89 39.59
CA GLY A 532 4.18 -23.40 40.50
C GLY A 532 4.59 -24.46 41.50
N ASP A 533 5.57 -25.31 41.19
CA ASP A 533 6.00 -26.37 42.09
C ASP A 533 7.42 -26.11 42.61
N HIS A 534 7.53 -25.89 43.92
CA HIS A 534 8.77 -26.08 44.66
C HIS A 534 9.21 -27.54 44.50
N VAL A 535 10.03 -27.82 43.48
CA VAL A 535 10.84 -29.03 43.45
C VAL A 535 12.14 -28.68 44.16
N ASP A 536 12.29 -29.16 45.39
CA ASP A 536 13.54 -29.16 46.17
C ASP A 536 14.59 -30.08 45.53
N GLY A 537 15.02 -29.73 44.33
CA GLY A 537 16.12 -30.36 43.63
C GLY A 537 16.82 -29.29 42.80
N GLU A 538 18.05 -28.94 43.18
CA GLU A 538 18.91 -28.06 42.38
C GLU A 538 18.98 -28.58 40.94
N ILE A 539 18.31 -27.90 40.01
CA ILE A 539 18.52 -28.11 38.58
C ILE A 539 19.92 -27.57 38.28
N HIS A 540 20.90 -28.47 38.20
CA HIS A 540 22.28 -28.15 37.88
C HIS A 540 22.38 -27.73 36.41
N VAL A 541 22.31 -26.43 36.15
CA VAL A 541 22.54 -25.87 34.80
C VAL A 541 24.02 -26.03 34.46
N PRO A 542 24.40 -26.76 33.39
CA PRO A 542 25.81 -27.05 33.09
C PRO A 542 26.61 -25.75 32.94
N GLY A 543 27.71 -25.64 33.69
CA GLY A 543 28.65 -24.53 33.59
C GLY A 543 29.48 -24.59 32.31
N ARG A 544 30.21 -23.51 32.02
CA ARG A 544 31.14 -23.43 30.86
C ARG A 544 32.17 -24.56 30.85
N ALA A 545 32.55 -25.06 32.04
CA ALA A 545 33.47 -26.17 32.21
C ALA A 545 32.86 -27.51 31.75
N ASP A 546 31.58 -27.75 32.06
CA ASP A 546 30.88 -28.99 31.73
C ASP A 546 30.67 -29.13 30.23
N VAL A 547 30.29 -28.03 29.55
CA VAL A 547 30.15 -28.00 28.09
C VAL A 547 31.51 -28.23 27.40
N GLN A 548 32.58 -27.64 27.93
CA GLN A 548 33.94 -27.87 27.41
C GLN A 548 34.43 -29.30 27.66
N GLN A 549 33.94 -29.96 28.70
CA GLN A 549 34.24 -31.36 28.98
C GLN A 549 33.49 -32.30 28.02
N VAL A 550 32.19 -32.06 27.77
CA VAL A 550 31.40 -32.79 26.76
C VAL A 550 32.04 -32.69 25.38
N VAL A 551 32.41 -31.48 24.94
CA VAL A 551 33.01 -31.25 23.62
C VAL A 551 34.38 -31.94 23.49
N ARG A 552 35.18 -31.98 24.56
CA ARG A 552 36.46 -32.70 24.58
C ARG A 552 36.24 -34.21 24.48
N LEU A 553 35.34 -34.77 25.29
CA LEU A 553 35.04 -36.21 25.26
C LEU A 553 34.44 -36.64 23.93
N ALA A 554 33.53 -35.86 23.33
CA ALA A 554 32.96 -36.15 22.02
C ALA A 554 34.02 -36.16 20.90
N ARG A 555 35.00 -35.24 20.94
CA ARG A 555 36.13 -35.25 20.00
C ARG A 555 37.06 -36.44 20.22
N SER A 556 37.32 -36.79 21.48
CA SER A 556 38.14 -37.96 21.82
C SER A 556 37.47 -39.29 21.42
N ALA A 557 36.14 -39.38 21.49
CA ALA A 557 35.37 -40.52 21.00
C ALA A 557 35.45 -40.64 19.47
N ASP A 558 35.32 -39.52 18.74
CA ASP A 558 35.44 -39.49 17.27
C ASP A 558 36.87 -39.88 16.82
N ASP A 559 37.90 -39.42 17.53
CA ASP A 559 39.30 -39.79 17.26
C ASP A 559 39.62 -41.26 17.62
N ALA A 560 39.01 -41.80 18.68
CA ALA A 560 39.16 -43.22 19.05
C ALA A 560 38.44 -44.15 18.06
N SER A 561 37.23 -43.74 17.61
CA SER A 561 36.46 -44.45 16.60
C SER A 561 37.20 -44.50 15.25
N LYS A 562 37.85 -43.41 14.84
CA LYS A 562 38.67 -43.38 13.60
C LYS A 562 39.91 -44.26 13.66
N LYS A 563 40.30 -44.72 14.85
CA LYS A 563 41.45 -45.61 15.07
C LYS A 563 41.04 -47.06 15.36
N ASP A 564 39.76 -47.40 15.17
CA ASP A 564 39.16 -48.71 15.49
C ASP A 564 39.42 -49.19 16.93
N ASP A 565 39.65 -48.27 17.87
CA ASP A 565 39.83 -48.58 19.29
C ASP A 565 38.46 -48.66 19.98
N ALA A 566 37.78 -49.78 19.76
CA ALA A 566 36.41 -50.02 20.24
C ALA A 566 36.33 -49.96 21.77
N ARG A 567 37.37 -50.43 22.48
CA ARG A 567 37.39 -50.45 23.95
C ARG A 567 37.43 -49.04 24.53
N ARG A 568 38.28 -48.19 23.97
CA ARG A 568 38.41 -46.79 24.36
C ARG A 568 37.20 -45.94 23.98
N THR A 569 36.56 -46.25 22.85
CA THR A 569 35.32 -45.59 22.42
C THR A 569 34.18 -45.87 23.40
N VAL A 570 34.04 -47.12 23.87
CA VAL A 570 33.03 -47.51 24.87
C VAL A 570 33.29 -46.81 26.21
N GLU A 571 34.54 -46.75 26.68
CA GLU A 571 34.90 -46.05 27.93
C GLU A 571 34.53 -44.56 27.88
N ILE A 572 34.79 -43.87 26.76
CA ILE A 572 34.46 -42.44 26.60
C ILE A 572 32.94 -42.22 26.50
N LEU A 573 32.21 -43.15 25.87
CA LEU A 573 30.75 -43.10 25.83
C LEU A 573 30.13 -43.32 27.21
N ASP A 574 30.72 -44.18 28.04
CA ASP A 574 30.29 -44.39 29.42
C ASP A 574 30.56 -43.14 30.28
N GLU A 575 31.72 -42.49 30.12
CA GLU A 575 32.00 -41.20 30.76
C GLU A 575 31.02 -40.10 30.32
N LEU A 576 30.67 -40.05 29.03
CA LEU A 576 29.65 -39.14 28.51
C LEU A 576 28.27 -39.42 29.10
N ALA A 577 27.88 -40.69 29.22
CA ALA A 577 26.62 -41.09 29.86
C ALA A 577 26.63 -40.74 31.36
N HIS A 578 27.76 -40.90 32.03
CA HIS A 578 27.90 -40.56 33.44
C HIS A 578 27.87 -39.04 33.68
N LEU A 579 28.46 -38.26 32.77
CA LEU A 579 28.38 -36.80 32.79
C LEU A 579 26.97 -36.32 32.46
N ALA A 580 26.30 -36.93 31.47
CA ALA A 580 24.92 -36.62 31.11
C ALA A 580 23.94 -36.90 32.25
N SER A 581 24.09 -38.03 32.95
CA SER A 581 23.27 -38.36 34.13
C SER A 581 23.50 -37.42 35.32
N ARG A 582 24.72 -36.90 35.48
CA ARG A 582 25.02 -35.85 36.47
C ARG A 582 24.38 -34.51 36.11
N LEU A 583 24.32 -34.16 34.83
CA LEU A 583 23.76 -32.88 34.35
C LEU A 583 22.23 -32.91 34.22
N SER A 584 21.62 -34.08 33.98
CA SER A 584 20.17 -34.23 33.82
C SER A 584 19.41 -34.44 35.14
N GLY A 585 20.11 -34.66 36.26
CA GLY A 585 19.51 -34.98 37.55
C GLY A 585 18.74 -36.31 37.59
N SER A 586 18.81 -37.13 36.55
CA SER A 586 18.04 -38.37 36.40
C SER A 586 18.87 -39.46 35.74
N ARG A 587 19.11 -40.56 36.47
CA ARG A 587 19.55 -41.85 35.91
C ARG A 587 18.34 -42.57 35.29
N ARG A 588 17.89 -42.17 34.11
CA ARG A 588 17.10 -43.02 33.20
C ARG A 588 17.35 -42.64 31.76
#